data_AF-A0A8T5TBT6-F1
#
_entry.id   AF-A0A8T5TBT6-F1
#
_cell.length_a   1.000
_cell.length_b   1.000
_cell.length_c   1.000
_cell.angle_alpha   90.00
_cell.angle_beta   90.00
_cell.angle_gamma   90.00
#
_symmetry.space_group_name_H-M   'P 1'
#
loop_
_entity.id
_entity.type
_entity.pdbx_description
1 polymer ?
#
loop_
_entity_poly.entity_id
_entity_poly.type
_entity_poly.pdbx_seq_one_letter_code
_entity_poly.pdbx_strand_id
1 'polypeptide(L)'
;MTKSNLFNGNIDIQPGAFRKMIFHVLRFVNEIKDEPTEVLGLCIGNYSSDDGTLTITDSIPLLHGDNMELGLSQELHDLFEQVKASQESIIGFYISHPGYGLFLTDSDKKIQQYFQTEENPNTICIVFDHTHIDDKFGLKIFKFKDHQNPEEIVEIIPNILIPNSLEYFKWVQELIENFQRKEPIIIKEYLEAQKPLPEELQEIPQISESIDEVEEKPSSQMEKSIDGVRTGATTLADTFINNYVNHLDVWLSNVEEGSLKGADFIRSSLNQLKNTIGKGLEGLENYFQRKFNEISAVFVDGITESLESRIENQKDLENHITSRIDDIIANSNEIIKQKLNELTTVFESQTNQLGELATKHDNNAKRIDELIENNTNKIKSIYSMLDGFSEDIINRLETSGPKFEKIILNEIENQGISFVPINEKYGEIEQLIERLQNLISEFRQMK
;
A
#
# COMPACT_ATOMS: atom_id res chain seq x y z
N MET A 1 17.31 -20.83 4.04
CA MET A 1 17.99 -19.74 4.79
C MET A 1 19.31 -19.44 4.10
N THR A 2 19.25 -18.58 3.08
CA THR A 2 20.36 -18.22 2.21
C THR A 2 21.07 -17.01 2.81
N LYS A 3 22.39 -17.13 3.02
CA LYS A 3 23.24 -16.06 3.55
C LYS A 3 23.22 -14.86 2.58
N SER A 4 22.87 -13.70 3.09
CA SER A 4 22.91 -12.41 2.39
C SER A 4 24.35 -12.10 1.96
N ASN A 5 24.57 -12.01 0.65
CA ASN A 5 25.77 -11.40 0.08
C ASN A 5 25.68 -9.89 0.33
N LEU A 6 26.31 -9.42 1.41
CA LEU A 6 26.46 -8.00 1.72
C LEU A 6 27.41 -7.37 0.69
N PHE A 7 26.90 -6.37 -0.01
CA PHE A 7 27.72 -5.42 -0.76
C PHE A 7 28.56 -4.62 0.24
N ASN A 8 29.87 -4.51 -0.01
CA ASN A 8 30.87 -3.90 0.88
C ASN A 8 30.97 -2.36 0.71
N GLY A 9 29.92 -1.71 0.18
CA GLY A 9 29.89 -0.26 0.05
C GLY A 9 29.40 0.38 1.34
N ASN A 10 30.21 1.25 1.94
CA ASN A 10 29.80 2.02 3.11
C ASN A 10 28.82 3.11 2.66
N ILE A 11 27.70 3.24 3.37
CA ILE A 11 26.73 4.33 3.16
C ILE A 11 26.72 5.18 4.42
N ASP A 12 27.17 6.43 4.28
CA ASP A 12 27.16 7.40 5.36
C ASP A 12 25.98 8.36 5.17
N ILE A 13 25.07 8.40 6.14
CA ILE A 13 23.97 9.36 6.14
C ILE A 13 24.34 10.51 7.06
N GLN A 14 24.51 11.71 6.48
CA GLN A 14 24.80 12.90 7.26
C GLN A 14 23.61 13.26 8.16
N PRO A 15 23.87 13.86 9.33
CA PRO A 15 22.80 14.13 10.30
C PRO A 15 21.66 14.98 9.72
N GLY A 16 22.00 16.01 8.92
CA GLY A 16 21.02 16.91 8.31
C GLY A 16 20.10 16.19 7.31
N ALA A 17 20.65 15.31 6.48
CA ALA A 17 19.87 14.48 5.56
C ALA A 17 18.94 13.56 6.33
N PHE A 18 19.46 12.84 7.34
CA PHE A 18 18.67 11.95 8.18
C PHE A 18 17.50 12.67 8.85
N ARG A 19 17.75 13.84 9.44
CA ARG A 19 16.72 14.68 10.05
C ARG A 19 15.62 15.02 9.07
N LYS A 20 15.95 15.49 7.85
CA LYS A 20 14.94 15.87 6.86
C LYS A 20 14.08 14.68 6.42
N MET A 21 14.71 13.53 6.18
CA MET A 21 14.01 12.29 5.82
C MET A 21 13.04 11.87 6.92
N ILE A 22 13.51 11.71 8.17
CA ILE A 22 12.65 11.23 9.26
C ILE A 22 11.55 12.23 9.61
N PHE A 23 11.83 13.54 9.53
CA PHE A 23 10.81 14.58 9.73
C PHE A 23 9.74 14.53 8.66
N HIS A 24 10.11 14.25 7.41
CA HIS A 24 9.15 14.07 6.32
C HIS A 24 8.25 12.86 6.58
N VAL A 25 8.83 11.70 6.89
CA VAL A 25 8.09 10.47 7.21
C VAL A 25 7.11 10.70 8.37
N LEU A 26 7.57 11.31 9.47
CA LEU A 26 6.75 11.51 10.66
C LEU A 26 5.65 12.57 10.48
N ARG A 27 5.82 13.54 9.56
CA ARG A 27 4.78 14.55 9.24
C ARG A 27 3.47 13.90 8.75
N PHE A 28 3.57 12.75 8.10
CA PHE A 28 2.47 12.09 7.39
C PHE A 28 1.95 10.83 8.07
N VAL A 29 2.44 10.55 9.28
CA VAL A 29 2.13 9.37 10.10
C VAL A 29 1.33 9.75 11.37
N ASN A 30 0.99 11.02 11.55
CA ASN A 30 0.33 11.53 12.76
C ASN A 30 -1.03 10.83 13.00
N GLU A 31 -1.25 10.28 14.20
CA GLU A 31 -2.50 9.65 14.66
C GLU A 31 -3.73 10.58 14.58
N ILE A 32 -3.53 11.90 14.47
CA ILE A 32 -4.61 12.88 14.26
C ILE A 32 -5.14 12.86 12.81
N LYS A 33 -4.38 12.32 11.85
CA LYS A 33 -4.85 12.09 10.48
C LYS A 33 -5.54 10.73 10.41
N ASP A 34 -6.63 10.66 9.63
CA ASP A 34 -7.49 9.47 9.57
C ASP A 34 -6.74 8.21 9.08
N GLU A 35 -5.69 8.35 8.25
CA GLU A 35 -4.83 7.24 7.80
C GLU A 35 -3.35 7.68 7.60
N PRO A 36 -2.36 6.86 8.00
CA PRO A 36 -0.95 7.12 7.68
C PRO A 36 -0.68 7.03 6.18
N THR A 37 -0.02 8.03 5.60
CA THR A 37 0.26 8.07 4.15
C THR A 37 1.74 7.85 3.85
N GLU A 38 2.02 7.13 2.77
CA GLU A 38 3.39 6.96 2.25
C GLU A 38 3.98 8.30 1.78
N VAL A 39 5.29 8.43 1.85
CA VAL A 39 6.03 9.62 1.41
C VAL A 39 7.20 9.21 0.52
N LEU A 40 7.62 10.10 -0.37
CA LEU A 40 8.80 9.95 -1.22
C LEU A 40 9.65 11.21 -1.19
N GLY A 41 10.97 11.03 -1.21
CA GLY A 41 11.90 12.11 -1.49
C GLY A 41 13.20 11.62 -2.10
N LEU A 42 14.04 12.56 -2.53
CA LEU A 42 15.32 12.27 -3.18
C LEU A 42 16.49 12.46 -2.23
N CYS A 43 17.51 11.64 -2.39
CA CYS A 43 18.75 11.70 -1.63
C CYS A 43 19.82 12.43 -2.47
N ILE A 44 20.41 13.47 -1.89
CA ILE A 44 21.49 14.25 -2.48
C ILE A 44 22.80 13.88 -1.82
N GLY A 45 23.84 13.72 -2.62
CA GLY A 45 25.16 13.42 -2.07
C GLY A 45 26.14 13.01 -3.14
N ASN A 46 27.24 12.40 -2.70
CA ASN A 46 28.37 12.09 -3.57
C ASN A 46 28.86 10.66 -3.34
N TYR A 47 29.36 10.06 -4.42
CA TYR A 47 30.07 8.79 -4.38
C TYR A 47 31.58 9.07 -4.46
N SER A 48 32.32 8.57 -3.48
CA SER A 48 33.78 8.68 -3.45
C SER A 48 34.40 7.42 -4.08
N SER A 49 35.08 7.61 -5.21
CA SER A 49 35.76 6.53 -5.92
C SER A 49 36.96 5.95 -5.16
N ASP A 50 37.53 6.72 -4.22
CA ASP A 50 38.77 6.37 -3.53
C ASP A 50 38.56 5.32 -2.43
N ASP A 51 37.44 5.41 -1.71
CA ASP A 51 37.09 4.52 -0.59
C ASP A 51 35.80 3.72 -0.83
N GLY A 52 35.10 3.99 -1.94
CA GLY A 52 33.83 3.34 -2.28
C GLY A 52 32.66 3.76 -1.40
N THR A 53 32.78 4.88 -0.68
CA THR A 53 31.76 5.37 0.24
C THR A 53 30.75 6.24 -0.48
N LEU A 54 29.45 5.97 -0.26
CA LEU A 54 28.36 6.81 -0.72
C LEU A 54 27.88 7.67 0.46
N THR A 55 28.07 8.98 0.36
CA THR A 55 27.71 9.92 1.42
C THR A 55 26.45 10.69 1.03
N ILE A 56 25.38 10.54 1.81
CA ILE A 56 24.16 11.32 1.68
C ILE A 56 24.30 12.60 2.49
N THR A 57 24.42 13.73 1.80
CA THR A 57 24.65 15.04 2.43
C THR A 57 23.37 15.79 2.69
N ASP A 58 22.34 15.59 1.86
CA ASP A 58 21.03 16.21 2.03
C ASP A 58 19.89 15.33 1.47
N SER A 59 18.65 15.72 1.71
CA SER A 59 17.47 15.10 1.10
C SER A 59 16.41 16.13 0.73
N ILE A 60 15.65 15.83 -0.31
CA ILE A 60 14.56 16.68 -0.83
C ILE A 60 13.24 15.92 -0.65
N PRO A 61 12.38 16.31 0.30
CA PRO A 61 10.99 15.83 0.37
C PRO A 61 10.24 16.17 -0.91
N LEU A 62 9.69 15.18 -1.61
CA LEU A 62 9.01 15.39 -2.88
C LEU A 62 7.49 15.44 -2.73
N LEU A 63 6.89 14.37 -2.21
CA LEU A 63 5.44 14.18 -2.17
C LEU A 63 5.02 13.08 -1.19
N HIS A 64 3.72 12.99 -0.95
CA HIS A 64 3.04 12.00 -0.10
C HIS A 64 1.71 11.52 -0.73
N GLY A 65 1.16 10.42 -0.20
CA GLY A 65 -0.19 9.91 -0.50
C GLY A 65 -0.32 9.10 -1.81
N ASP A 66 -1.56 8.98 -2.31
CA ASP A 66 -2.00 8.10 -3.41
C ASP A 66 -1.18 8.22 -4.71
N ASN A 67 -0.48 9.34 -4.90
CA ASN A 67 0.44 9.54 -6.02
C ASN A 67 1.63 8.56 -6.02
N MET A 68 1.88 7.88 -4.89
CA MET A 68 2.92 6.85 -4.73
C MET A 68 2.49 5.46 -5.19
N GLU A 69 1.22 5.07 -4.96
CA GLU A 69 0.75 3.70 -5.21
C GLU A 69 0.74 3.33 -6.70
N LEU A 70 0.64 4.34 -7.58
CA LEU A 70 0.56 4.16 -9.03
C LEU A 70 1.92 3.88 -9.71
N GLY A 71 3.04 3.88 -8.97
CA GLY A 71 4.38 3.71 -9.52
C GLY A 71 4.86 4.95 -10.29
N LEU A 72 5.76 4.77 -11.27
CA LEU A 72 6.34 5.87 -12.07
C LEU A 72 5.30 6.48 -13.02
N SER A 73 4.38 7.30 -12.49
CA SER A 73 3.42 8.08 -13.27
C SER A 73 4.13 9.17 -14.09
N GLN A 74 3.46 9.69 -15.13
CA GLN A 74 4.02 10.78 -15.93
C GLN A 74 4.27 12.04 -15.08
N GLU A 75 3.37 12.34 -14.13
CA GLU A 75 3.53 13.48 -13.22
C GLU A 75 4.76 13.33 -12.32
N LEU A 76 4.99 12.12 -11.80
CA LEU A 76 6.17 11.82 -11.00
C LEU A 76 7.46 11.92 -11.82
N HIS A 77 7.43 11.44 -13.06
CA HIS A 77 8.54 11.57 -14.00
C HIS A 77 8.88 13.04 -14.28
N ASP A 78 7.87 13.86 -14.58
CA ASP A 78 8.06 15.30 -14.84
C ASP A 78 8.63 16.01 -13.61
N LEU A 79 8.19 15.65 -12.40
CA LEU A 79 8.73 16.17 -11.15
C LEU A 79 10.20 15.76 -10.95
N PHE A 80 10.56 14.51 -11.25
CA PHE A 80 11.95 14.05 -11.18
C PHE A 80 12.85 14.83 -12.14
N GLU A 81 12.40 15.07 -13.38
CA GLU A 81 13.16 15.85 -14.36
C GLU A 81 13.33 17.31 -13.92
N GLN A 82 12.29 17.93 -13.34
CA GLN A 82 12.39 19.29 -12.78
C GLN A 82 13.43 19.36 -11.66
N VAL A 83 13.42 18.39 -10.74
CA VAL A 83 14.35 18.38 -9.61
C VAL A 83 15.77 18.10 -10.11
N LYS A 84 15.95 17.13 -11.03
CA LYS A 84 17.23 16.84 -11.69
C LYS A 84 17.81 18.06 -12.40
N ALA A 85 16.99 18.86 -13.06
CA ALA A 85 17.45 20.10 -13.70
C ALA A 85 17.99 21.14 -12.70
N SER A 86 17.58 21.06 -11.43
CA SER A 86 18.01 21.97 -10.36
C SER A 86 19.08 21.39 -9.42
N GLN A 87 19.40 20.10 -9.53
CA GLN A 87 20.25 19.37 -8.58
C GLN A 87 21.19 18.41 -9.31
N GLU A 88 22.50 18.61 -9.15
CA GLU A 88 23.52 17.87 -9.92
C GLU A 88 23.88 16.49 -9.35
N SER A 89 23.42 16.12 -8.14
CA SER A 89 23.97 14.95 -7.42
C SER A 89 22.92 14.12 -6.69
N ILE A 90 21.93 13.64 -7.43
CA ILE A 90 20.91 12.70 -6.92
C ILE A 90 21.51 11.29 -6.90
N ILE A 91 21.66 10.72 -5.70
CA ILE A 91 22.32 9.42 -5.47
C ILE A 91 21.36 8.33 -5.00
N GLY A 92 20.07 8.65 -4.94
CA GLY A 92 19.04 7.73 -4.49
C GLY A 92 17.74 8.43 -4.16
N PHE A 93 16.84 7.66 -3.56
CA PHE A 93 15.57 8.16 -3.04
C PHE A 93 15.24 7.45 -1.72
N TYR A 94 14.30 8.02 -0.98
CA TYR A 94 13.74 7.40 0.19
C TYR A 94 12.22 7.34 0.08
N ILE A 95 11.63 6.28 0.60
CA ILE A 95 10.20 6.06 0.66
C ILE A 95 9.81 5.62 2.08
N SER A 96 8.55 5.80 2.47
CA SER A 96 8.02 5.19 3.70
C SER A 96 6.90 4.22 3.40
N HIS A 97 6.86 3.11 4.14
CA HIS A 97 5.77 2.12 4.14
C HIS A 97 5.16 1.98 5.54
N PRO A 98 4.29 2.91 5.97
CA PRO A 98 3.64 2.90 7.28
C PRO A 98 2.92 1.56 7.59
N GLY A 99 3.53 0.69 8.41
CA GLY A 99 2.89 -0.56 8.87
C GLY A 99 2.92 -1.74 7.88
N TYR A 100 3.53 -1.58 6.70
CA TYR A 100 3.69 -2.69 5.75
C TYR A 100 4.99 -3.46 5.97
N GLY A 101 6.04 -2.80 6.47
CA GLY A 101 7.37 -3.37 6.69
C GLY A 101 8.46 -2.81 5.76
N LEU A 102 9.69 -3.29 5.96
CA LEU A 102 10.90 -2.76 5.32
C LEU A 102 11.33 -3.64 4.13
N PHE A 103 10.67 -3.48 2.98
CA PHE A 103 10.97 -4.17 1.72
C PHE A 103 10.66 -3.27 0.51
N LEU A 104 11.13 -3.66 -0.68
CA LEU A 104 10.79 -2.98 -1.95
C LEU A 104 9.54 -3.61 -2.58
N THR A 105 8.52 -2.80 -2.84
CA THR A 105 7.36 -3.13 -3.67
C THR A 105 7.76 -3.16 -5.16
N ASP A 106 6.87 -3.68 -6.01
CA ASP A 106 7.09 -3.63 -7.46
C ASP A 106 7.05 -2.19 -8.02
N SER A 107 6.36 -1.27 -7.34
CA SER A 107 6.39 0.17 -7.67
C SER A 107 7.75 0.78 -7.33
N ASP A 108 8.32 0.45 -6.17
CA ASP A 108 9.65 0.95 -5.75
C ASP A 108 10.74 0.44 -6.68
N LYS A 109 10.64 -0.83 -7.09
CA LYS A 109 11.58 -1.41 -8.05
C LYS A 109 11.59 -0.62 -9.36
N LYS A 110 10.44 -0.16 -9.86
CA LYS A 110 10.37 0.67 -11.08
C LYS A 110 11.06 2.03 -10.88
N ILE A 111 10.87 2.66 -9.72
CA ILE A 111 11.55 3.92 -9.38
C ILE A 111 13.08 3.68 -9.26
N GLN A 112 13.49 2.59 -8.64
CA GLN A 112 14.89 2.18 -8.56
C GLN A 112 15.49 1.92 -9.95
N GLN A 113 14.77 1.28 -10.87
CA GLN A 113 15.22 1.10 -12.26
C GLN A 113 15.38 2.44 -12.99
N TYR A 114 14.52 3.42 -12.69
CA TYR A 114 14.61 4.75 -13.30
C TYR A 114 15.86 5.53 -12.84
N PHE A 115 16.23 5.44 -11.56
CA PHE A 115 17.40 6.15 -11.03
C PHE A 115 18.72 5.35 -11.19
N GLN A 116 18.71 4.03 -11.02
CA GLN A 116 19.89 3.19 -11.12
C GLN A 116 20.20 2.87 -12.58
N THR A 117 20.97 3.75 -13.23
CA THR A 117 21.39 3.63 -14.64
C THR A 117 22.86 3.24 -14.76
N GLU A 118 23.36 3.06 -15.99
CA GLU A 118 24.79 2.89 -16.25
C GLU A 118 25.62 4.10 -15.77
N GLU A 119 25.06 5.31 -15.86
CA GLU A 119 25.68 6.55 -15.40
C GLU A 119 25.58 6.74 -13.87
N ASN A 120 24.56 6.16 -13.23
CA ASN A 120 24.37 6.19 -11.78
C ASN A 120 24.16 4.79 -11.18
N PRO A 121 25.17 3.90 -11.27
CA PRO A 121 25.03 2.49 -10.91
C PRO A 121 24.97 2.26 -9.38
N ASN A 122 25.25 3.30 -8.59
CA ASN A 122 25.29 3.25 -7.14
C ASN A 122 24.04 3.84 -6.47
N THR A 123 23.00 4.12 -7.24
CA THR A 123 21.70 4.55 -6.72
C THR A 123 21.19 3.61 -5.63
N ILE A 124 20.68 4.19 -4.55
CA ILE A 124 20.07 3.46 -3.43
C ILE A 124 18.60 3.85 -3.23
N CYS A 125 17.85 2.93 -2.63
CA CYS A 125 16.51 3.18 -2.09
C CYS A 125 16.54 3.00 -0.58
N ILE A 126 16.11 4.01 0.17
CA ILE A 126 15.94 3.94 1.63
C ILE A 126 14.46 3.74 1.92
N VAL A 127 14.10 2.63 2.57
CA VAL A 127 12.73 2.37 2.99
C VAL A 127 12.62 2.63 4.48
N PHE A 128 11.67 3.47 4.87
CA PHE A 128 11.31 3.76 6.25
C PHE A 128 10.00 3.07 6.64
N ASP A 129 9.94 2.56 7.86
CA ASP A 129 8.69 2.16 8.51
C ASP A 129 8.78 2.49 9.99
N HIS A 130 8.06 3.54 10.37
CA HIS A 130 8.01 4.06 11.74
C HIS A 130 7.40 3.06 12.74
N THR A 131 6.65 2.04 12.28
CA THR A 131 6.13 0.99 13.16
C THR A 131 7.20 -0.04 13.55
N HIS A 132 8.33 -0.05 12.82
CA HIS A 132 9.45 -0.97 13.00
C HIS A 132 10.70 -0.26 13.57
N ILE A 133 10.52 0.78 14.39
CA ILE A 133 11.66 1.50 14.99
C ILE A 133 12.46 0.57 15.92
N ASP A 134 13.68 0.28 15.48
CA ASP A 134 14.73 -0.45 16.19
C ASP A 134 15.98 0.42 16.34
N ASP A 135 17.12 -0.21 16.64
CA ASP A 135 18.46 0.40 16.69
C ASP A 135 18.93 1.00 15.34
N LYS A 136 18.20 0.77 14.25
CA LYS A 136 18.38 1.39 12.93
C LYS A 136 17.29 2.41 12.61
N PHE A 137 16.48 2.83 13.59
CA PHE A 137 15.41 3.82 13.41
C PHE A 137 14.31 3.38 12.43
N GLY A 138 14.11 2.07 12.25
CA GLY A 138 13.07 1.55 11.36
C GLY A 138 13.34 1.89 9.89
N LEU A 139 14.59 1.77 9.45
CA LEU A 139 14.95 1.94 8.05
C LEU A 139 15.84 0.82 7.53
N LYS A 140 15.72 0.54 6.23
CA LYS A 140 16.62 -0.32 5.47
C LYS A 140 17.03 0.35 4.17
N ILE A 141 18.23 0.03 3.70
CA ILE A 141 18.71 0.50 2.40
C ILE A 141 18.84 -0.66 1.44
N PHE A 142 18.30 -0.48 0.24
CA PHE A 142 18.32 -1.45 -0.84
C PHE A 142 19.01 -0.87 -2.07
N LYS A 143 19.60 -1.77 -2.85
CA LYS A 143 20.20 -1.47 -4.15
C LYS A 143 20.07 -2.70 -5.05
N PHE A 144 19.90 -2.51 -6.37
CA PHE A 144 20.06 -3.64 -7.29
C PHE A 144 21.53 -3.98 -7.46
N LYS A 145 21.84 -5.26 -7.43
CA LYS A 145 23.19 -5.76 -7.70
C LYS A 145 23.63 -5.39 -9.12
N ASP A 146 22.69 -5.42 -10.06
CA ASP A 146 22.87 -4.94 -11.44
C ASP A 146 21.63 -4.15 -11.87
N HIS A 147 21.83 -2.98 -12.47
CA HIS A 147 20.77 -2.14 -13.03
C HIS A 147 19.90 -2.88 -14.06
N GLN A 148 20.44 -3.88 -14.75
CA GLN A 148 19.70 -4.66 -15.75
C GLN A 148 18.84 -5.78 -15.13
N ASN A 149 19.07 -6.12 -13.85
CA ASN A 149 18.41 -7.24 -13.19
C ASN A 149 17.72 -6.79 -11.89
N PRO A 150 16.44 -6.37 -11.93
CA PRO A 150 15.71 -5.86 -10.77
C PRO A 150 15.39 -6.92 -9.71
N GLU A 151 15.62 -8.21 -10.00
CA GLU A 151 15.33 -9.32 -9.08
C GLU A 151 16.47 -9.57 -8.07
N GLU A 152 17.69 -9.14 -8.39
CA GLU A 152 18.84 -9.31 -7.49
C GLU A 152 19.04 -8.06 -6.63
N ILE A 153 18.34 -8.00 -5.49
CA ILE A 153 18.41 -6.90 -4.52
C ILE A 153 19.43 -7.21 -3.42
N VAL A 154 20.21 -6.19 -3.02
CA VAL A 154 21.12 -6.24 -1.88
C VAL A 154 20.64 -5.26 -0.80
N GLU A 155 20.55 -5.76 0.44
CA GLU A 155 20.35 -4.94 1.64
C GLU A 155 21.71 -4.43 2.14
N ILE A 156 21.79 -3.13 2.44
CA ILE A 156 23.00 -2.46 2.91
C ILE A 156 22.74 -1.91 4.32
N ILE A 157 23.73 -2.08 5.20
CA ILE A 157 23.67 -1.54 6.57
C ILE A 157 24.24 -0.12 6.55
N PRO A 158 23.44 0.91 6.85
CA PRO A 158 23.94 2.28 6.87
C PRO A 158 24.72 2.61 8.13
N ASN A 159 25.64 3.55 7.98
CA ASN A 159 26.26 4.29 9.08
C ASN A 159 25.57 5.64 9.21
N ILE A 160 24.63 5.75 10.16
CA ILE A 160 23.88 6.97 10.41
C ILE A 160 24.69 7.83 11.38
N LEU A 161 25.15 8.98 10.91
CA LEU A 161 25.86 9.93 11.76
C LEU A 161 24.83 10.68 12.61
N ILE A 162 24.84 10.43 13.92
CA ILE A 162 23.98 11.15 14.87
C ILE A 162 24.73 12.43 15.30
N PRO A 163 24.05 13.58 15.42
CA PRO A 163 24.67 14.81 15.90
C PRO A 163 25.24 14.67 17.32
N ASN A 164 26.00 15.67 17.73
CA ASN A 164 26.29 15.85 19.15
C ASN A 164 24.98 15.98 19.99
N SER A 165 25.07 15.67 21.27
CA SER A 165 23.90 15.53 22.15
C SER A 165 23.02 16.78 22.24
N LEU A 166 23.59 17.98 22.13
CA LEU A 166 22.84 19.24 22.23
C LEU A 166 21.99 19.50 20.98
N GLU A 167 22.57 19.29 19.80
CA GLU A 167 21.85 19.45 18.54
C GLU A 167 20.75 18.39 18.39
N TYR A 168 21.06 17.14 18.75
CA TYR A 168 20.07 16.08 18.81
C TYR A 168 18.90 16.42 19.76
N PHE A 169 19.19 16.96 20.95
CA PHE A 169 18.14 17.38 21.89
C PHE A 169 17.23 18.46 21.29
N LYS A 170 17.80 19.46 20.61
CA LYS A 170 17.02 20.50 19.92
C LYS A 170 16.12 19.91 18.84
N TRP A 171 16.62 18.93 18.09
CA TRP A 171 15.83 18.26 17.05
C TRP A 171 14.65 17.49 17.64
N VAL A 172 14.88 16.73 18.71
CA VAL A 172 13.81 15.99 19.40
C VAL A 172 12.78 16.96 19.97
N GLN A 173 13.21 18.05 20.60
CA GLN A 173 12.31 19.08 21.10
C GLN A 173 11.46 19.68 19.97
N GLU A 174 12.10 20.10 18.88
CA GLU A 174 11.40 20.68 17.72
C GLU A 174 10.42 19.70 17.08
N LEU A 175 10.80 18.41 16.98
CA LEU A 175 9.93 17.36 16.49
C LEU A 175 8.68 17.23 17.37
N ILE A 176 8.85 17.11 18.68
CA ILE A 176 7.73 16.96 19.63
C ILE A 176 6.81 18.19 19.59
N GLU A 177 7.38 19.39 19.65
CA GLU A 177 6.63 20.65 19.65
C GLU A 177 5.82 20.84 18.36
N ASN A 178 6.38 20.43 17.21
CA ASN A 178 5.66 20.54 15.95
C ASN A 178 4.66 19.41 15.73
N PHE A 179 4.97 18.18 16.13
CA PHE A 179 4.07 17.03 15.99
C PHE A 179 2.75 17.22 16.76
N GLN A 180 2.79 17.97 17.87
CA GLN A 180 1.59 18.33 18.65
C GLN A 180 0.70 19.41 18.00
N ARG A 181 1.14 20.04 16.90
CA ARG A 181 0.34 21.08 16.21
C ARG A 181 -0.72 20.43 15.32
N LYS A 182 -1.87 21.10 15.16
CA LYS A 182 -2.94 20.67 14.23
C LYS A 182 -2.44 20.55 12.78
N GLU A 183 -1.51 21.41 12.39
CA GLU A 183 -0.83 21.36 11.09
C GLU A 183 0.70 21.40 11.31
N PRO A 184 1.36 20.24 11.43
CA PRO A 184 2.80 20.17 11.60
C PRO A 184 3.50 20.56 10.27
N ILE A 185 3.91 21.82 10.12
CA ILE A 185 4.83 22.22 9.05
C ILE A 185 6.26 22.02 9.55
N ILE A 186 6.64 20.74 9.70
CA ILE A 186 7.96 20.34 10.16
C ILE A 186 8.98 20.49 9.01
N ILE A 187 8.58 20.10 7.81
CA ILE A 187 9.38 20.20 6.60
C ILE A 187 8.45 20.34 5.39
N LYS A 188 8.78 21.24 4.45
CA LYS A 188 8.00 21.46 3.23
C LYS A 188 8.45 20.52 2.11
N GLU A 189 7.49 20.04 1.34
CA GLU A 189 7.75 19.32 0.09
C GLU A 189 8.23 20.27 -1.02
N TYR A 190 8.87 19.74 -2.06
CA TYR A 190 9.48 20.53 -3.13
C TYR A 190 8.51 21.54 -3.74
N LEU A 191 7.29 21.11 -4.10
CA LEU A 191 6.28 21.99 -4.67
C LEU A 191 5.70 22.97 -3.64
N GLU A 192 5.61 22.59 -2.37
CA GLU A 192 5.20 23.50 -1.28
C GLU A 192 6.25 24.60 -1.03
N ALA A 193 7.53 24.27 -1.19
CA ALA A 193 8.65 25.19 -1.02
C ALA A 193 8.78 26.18 -2.19
N GLN A 194 8.30 25.81 -3.39
CA GLN A 194 8.28 26.70 -4.55
C GLN A 194 7.09 27.65 -4.60
N LYS A 195 6.03 27.40 -3.81
CA LYS A 195 4.92 28.35 -3.72
C LYS A 195 5.48 29.68 -3.17
N PRO A 196 5.19 30.82 -3.82
CA PRO A 196 5.58 32.11 -3.27
C PRO A 196 5.03 32.21 -1.85
N LEU A 197 5.82 32.75 -0.92
CA LEU A 197 5.30 33.18 0.38
C LEU A 197 4.03 34.01 0.09
N PRO A 198 2.91 33.78 0.81
CA PRO A 198 1.82 34.75 0.81
C PRO A 198 2.47 36.11 1.05
N GLU A 199 2.21 37.09 0.17
CA GLU A 199 2.84 38.41 0.20
C GLU A 199 3.16 38.79 1.63
N GLU A 200 4.46 38.93 1.92
CA GLU A 200 4.94 39.36 3.23
C GLU A 200 4.12 40.57 3.66
N LEU A 201 3.74 40.61 4.95
CA LEU A 201 3.33 41.84 5.61
C LEU A 201 4.18 42.98 5.05
N GLN A 202 3.53 43.87 4.30
CA GLN A 202 4.17 44.91 3.49
C GLN A 202 5.37 45.49 4.23
N GLU A 203 6.56 45.38 3.62
CA GLU A 203 7.72 46.14 4.07
C GLU A 203 7.30 47.61 4.19
N ILE A 204 7.58 48.21 5.36
CA ILE A 204 7.30 49.62 5.64
C ILE A 204 7.94 50.45 4.53
N PRO A 205 7.17 51.14 3.66
CA PRO A 205 7.75 51.98 2.63
C PRO A 205 8.45 53.16 3.30
N GLN A 206 9.72 53.41 2.93
CA GLN A 206 10.35 54.70 3.20
C GLN A 206 9.54 55.79 2.51
N ILE A 207 8.92 56.66 3.30
CA ILE A 207 8.08 57.77 2.83
C ILE A 207 8.99 58.80 2.17
N SER A 208 9.08 58.78 0.83
CA SER A 208 9.35 59.98 0.05
C SER A 208 8.04 60.66 -0.32
N GLU A 209 8.09 61.98 -0.29
CA GLU A 209 7.00 62.94 -0.18
C GLU A 209 5.86 62.78 -1.19
N SER A 210 4.68 63.20 -0.71
CA SER A 210 3.42 63.50 -1.41
C SER A 210 2.52 62.30 -1.74
N ILE A 211 1.42 62.17 -1.00
CA ILE A 211 0.05 62.49 -1.46
C ILE A 211 -0.96 62.19 -0.33
N ASP A 212 -1.70 63.24 0.05
CA ASP A 212 -3.01 63.36 0.69
C ASP A 212 -3.45 62.39 1.82
N GLU A 213 -3.44 62.96 3.03
CA GLU A 213 -4.01 62.45 4.27
C GLU A 213 -5.54 62.20 4.16
N VAL A 214 -5.96 60.96 4.42
CA VAL A 214 -7.26 60.68 5.01
C VAL A 214 -7.02 60.01 6.36
N GLU A 215 -6.99 60.83 7.41
CA GLU A 215 -6.96 60.41 8.80
C GLU A 215 -8.18 59.54 9.13
N GLU A 216 -7.97 58.26 9.44
CA GLU A 216 -8.93 57.53 10.28
C GLU A 216 -8.78 58.01 11.73
N LYS A 217 -9.66 58.96 12.10
CA LYS A 217 -9.74 59.52 13.44
C LYS A 217 -10.02 58.43 14.49
N PRO A 218 -9.37 58.51 15.68
CA PRO A 218 -9.74 57.67 16.80
C PRO A 218 -11.22 57.89 17.15
N SER A 219 -11.95 56.80 17.39
CA SER A 219 -13.38 56.89 17.68
C SER A 219 -13.67 57.89 18.80
N SER A 220 -14.70 58.73 18.60
CA SER A 220 -15.01 59.90 19.46
C SER A 220 -15.18 59.62 20.96
N GLN A 221 -15.29 58.36 21.39
CA GLN A 221 -15.33 57.98 22.81
C GLN A 221 -13.94 57.86 23.43
N MET A 222 -12.93 57.42 22.67
CA MET A 222 -11.55 57.31 23.14
C MET A 222 -10.90 58.68 23.20
N GLU A 223 -11.18 59.54 22.22
CA GLU A 223 -10.85 60.97 22.30
C GLU A 223 -11.49 61.61 23.52
N LYS A 224 -12.79 61.44 23.77
CA LYS A 224 -13.45 62.01 24.98
C LYS A 224 -12.88 61.49 26.30
N SER A 225 -12.39 60.26 26.35
CA SER A 225 -11.82 59.67 27.57
C SER A 225 -10.39 60.15 27.80
N ILE A 226 -9.56 60.18 26.74
CA ILE A 226 -8.20 60.74 26.77
C ILE A 226 -8.26 62.25 27.02
N ASP A 227 -9.19 62.95 26.40
CA ASP A 227 -9.44 64.37 26.58
C ASP A 227 -10.03 64.66 27.95
N GLY A 228 -10.84 63.76 28.53
CA GLY A 228 -11.28 63.84 29.93
C GLY A 228 -10.14 63.68 30.93
N VAL A 229 -9.21 62.73 30.70
CA VAL A 229 -8.00 62.55 31.52
C VAL A 229 -7.05 63.74 31.35
N ARG A 230 -6.86 64.22 30.12
CA ARG A 230 -6.01 65.36 29.79
C ARG A 230 -6.57 66.64 30.37
N THR A 231 -7.87 66.90 30.19
CA THR A 231 -8.61 68.04 30.77
C THR A 231 -8.60 67.97 32.30
N GLY A 232 -8.75 66.79 32.89
CA GLY A 232 -8.60 66.60 34.33
C GLY A 232 -7.20 66.95 34.83
N ALA A 233 -6.16 66.57 34.08
CA ALA A 233 -4.77 66.88 34.42
C ALA A 233 -4.41 68.36 34.21
N THR A 234 -4.89 69.01 33.15
CA THR A 234 -4.71 70.46 32.96
C THR A 234 -5.54 71.27 33.93
N THR A 235 -6.79 70.89 34.22
CA THR A 235 -7.60 71.56 35.25
C THR A 235 -6.96 71.38 36.63
N LEU A 236 -6.35 70.24 36.93
CA LEU A 236 -5.55 70.03 38.13
C LEU A 236 -4.34 70.97 38.15
N ALA A 237 -3.57 71.04 37.05
CA ALA A 237 -2.41 71.92 36.97
C ALA A 237 -2.82 73.39 37.13
N ASP A 238 -3.87 73.84 36.46
CA ASP A 238 -4.34 75.22 36.52
C ASP A 238 -4.98 75.57 37.87
N THR A 239 -5.77 74.66 38.45
CA THR A 239 -6.42 74.89 39.75
C THR A 239 -5.43 74.77 40.89
N PHE A 240 -4.48 73.83 40.82
CA PHE A 240 -3.46 73.64 41.83
C PHE A 240 -2.40 74.74 41.72
N ILE A 241 -1.81 75.00 40.55
CA ILE A 241 -0.73 75.98 40.41
C ILE A 241 -1.25 77.41 40.60
N ASN A 242 -2.35 77.82 39.96
CA ASN A 242 -2.81 79.21 40.08
C ASN A 242 -3.39 79.51 41.47
N ASN A 243 -4.09 78.57 42.12
CA ASN A 243 -4.57 78.82 43.49
C ASN A 243 -3.47 78.65 44.54
N TYR A 244 -2.51 77.75 44.35
CA TYR A 244 -1.40 77.59 45.30
C TYR A 244 -0.47 78.79 45.27
N VAL A 245 -0.24 79.40 44.10
CA VAL A 245 0.51 80.66 43.97
C VAL A 245 -0.26 81.83 44.61
N ASN A 246 -1.55 82.01 44.29
CA ASN A 246 -2.36 83.09 44.85
C ASN A 246 -2.59 82.96 46.37
N HIS A 247 -2.64 81.74 46.91
CA HIS A 247 -2.82 81.51 48.34
C HIS A 247 -1.53 81.37 49.12
N LEU A 248 -0.38 81.07 48.51
CA LEU A 248 0.92 81.25 49.18
C LEU A 248 1.13 82.72 49.54
N ASP A 249 0.73 83.64 48.66
CA ASP A 249 0.78 85.09 48.91
C ASP A 249 -0.17 85.53 50.04
N VAL A 250 -1.34 84.88 50.19
CA VAL A 250 -2.29 85.15 51.29
C VAL A 250 -1.93 84.41 52.59
N TRP A 251 -1.34 83.21 52.49
CA TRP A 251 -0.90 82.36 53.60
C TRP A 251 0.34 82.93 54.28
N LEU A 252 1.26 83.53 53.52
CA LEU A 252 2.36 84.35 54.04
C LEU A 252 1.86 85.58 54.83
N SER A 253 0.64 86.06 54.56
CA SER A 253 0.09 87.24 55.22
C SER A 253 -0.79 86.94 56.45
N ASN A 254 -1.37 85.73 56.59
CA ASN A 254 -2.19 85.35 57.76
C ASN A 254 -2.06 83.85 58.11
N VAL A 255 -1.07 83.53 58.95
CA VAL A 255 -0.56 82.16 59.17
C VAL A 255 -1.50 81.26 59.99
N GLU A 256 -2.41 81.81 60.82
CA GLU A 256 -3.26 80.97 61.69
C GLU A 256 -4.58 80.50 61.04
N GLU A 257 -5.25 81.34 60.23
CA GLU A 257 -6.54 80.98 59.60
C GLU A 257 -6.37 80.23 58.26
N GLY A 258 -5.24 80.45 57.56
CA GLY A 258 -4.94 79.81 56.28
C GLY A 258 -4.62 78.32 56.37
N SER A 259 -4.12 77.85 57.53
CA SER A 259 -3.77 76.43 57.75
C SER A 259 -5.01 75.53 57.78
N LEU A 260 -6.08 75.94 58.48
CA LEU A 260 -7.32 75.16 58.59
C LEU A 260 -8.12 75.14 57.28
N LYS A 261 -8.21 76.28 56.59
CA LYS A 261 -8.87 76.39 55.28
C LYS A 261 -8.11 75.62 54.20
N GLY A 262 -6.77 75.62 54.25
CA GLY A 262 -5.93 74.83 53.35
C GLY A 262 -6.13 73.32 53.53
N ALA A 263 -6.24 72.84 54.78
CA ALA A 263 -6.44 71.43 55.06
C ALA A 263 -7.81 70.90 54.58
N ASP A 264 -8.89 71.68 54.79
CA ASP A 264 -10.22 71.32 54.30
C ASP A 264 -10.30 71.32 52.76
N PHE A 265 -9.60 72.25 52.11
CA PHE A 265 -9.53 72.30 50.65
C PHE A 265 -8.79 71.09 50.08
N ILE A 266 -7.61 70.75 50.61
CA ILE A 266 -6.83 69.56 50.21
C ILE A 266 -7.68 68.30 50.38
N ARG A 267 -8.43 68.18 51.48
CA ARG A 267 -9.35 67.05 51.70
C ARG A 267 -10.46 66.99 50.64
N SER A 268 -11.04 68.13 50.27
CA SER A 268 -12.08 68.18 49.24
C SER A 268 -11.53 67.81 47.84
N SER A 269 -10.33 68.29 47.50
CA SER A 269 -9.66 67.98 46.24
C SER A 269 -9.24 66.52 46.15
N LEU A 270 -8.77 65.93 47.26
CA LEU A 270 -8.48 64.48 47.33
C LEU A 270 -9.75 63.63 47.19
N ASN A 271 -10.89 64.08 47.74
CA ASN A 271 -12.17 63.39 47.56
C ASN A 271 -12.70 63.50 46.13
N GLN A 272 -12.55 64.65 45.48
CA GLN A 272 -12.87 64.80 44.05
C GLN A 272 -11.94 63.94 43.18
N LEU A 273 -10.64 63.91 43.47
CA LEU A 273 -9.67 63.07 42.78
C LEU A 273 -10.04 61.58 42.90
N LYS A 274 -10.34 61.12 44.10
CA LYS A 274 -10.79 59.75 44.36
C LYS A 274 -12.04 59.40 43.55
N ASN A 275 -13.04 60.27 43.53
CA ASN A 275 -14.30 60.04 42.82
C ASN A 275 -14.12 60.07 41.30
N THR A 276 -13.27 60.96 40.77
CA THR A 276 -13.00 61.08 39.33
C THR A 276 -12.14 59.92 38.83
N ILE A 277 -11.12 59.50 39.59
CA ILE A 277 -10.33 58.29 39.27
C ILE A 277 -11.22 57.05 39.35
N GLY A 278 -12.08 56.93 40.37
CA GLY A 278 -13.03 55.81 40.50
C GLY A 278 -13.94 55.68 39.28
N LYS A 279 -14.53 56.79 38.81
CA LYS A 279 -15.35 56.79 37.59
C LYS A 279 -14.56 56.52 36.32
N GLY A 280 -13.30 56.97 36.24
CA GLY A 280 -12.41 56.67 35.12
C GLY A 280 -12.05 55.18 35.04
N LEU A 281 -11.81 54.55 36.20
CA LEU A 281 -11.56 53.12 36.30
C LEU A 281 -12.81 52.29 35.97
N GLU A 282 -13.98 52.71 36.43
CA GLU A 282 -15.27 52.09 36.07
C GLU A 282 -15.57 52.22 34.56
N GLY A 283 -15.21 53.35 33.94
CA GLY A 283 -15.28 53.53 32.49
C GLY A 283 -14.33 52.59 31.72
N LEU A 284 -13.13 52.38 32.24
CA LEU A 284 -12.15 51.42 31.69
C LEU A 284 -12.63 49.97 31.83
N GLU A 285 -13.15 49.60 33.00
CA GLU A 285 -13.73 48.29 33.25
C GLU A 285 -14.88 48.00 32.28
N ASN A 286 -15.81 48.94 32.12
CA ASN A 286 -16.92 48.81 31.16
C ASN A 286 -16.43 48.74 29.70
N TYR A 287 -15.39 49.49 29.34
CA TYR A 287 -14.78 49.42 28.02
C TYR A 287 -14.14 48.05 27.75
N PHE A 288 -13.35 47.54 28.70
CA PHE A 288 -12.73 46.22 28.62
C PHE A 288 -13.77 45.12 28.57
N GLN A 289 -14.82 45.18 29.40
CA GLN A 289 -15.90 44.21 29.38
C GLN A 289 -16.64 44.21 28.04
N ARG A 290 -16.93 45.39 27.48
CA ARG A 290 -17.55 45.52 26.16
C ARG A 290 -16.64 44.93 25.07
N LYS A 291 -15.36 45.28 25.05
CA LYS A 291 -14.41 44.77 24.05
C LYS A 291 -14.17 43.27 24.17
N PHE A 292 -14.09 42.76 25.39
CA PHE A 292 -13.98 41.34 25.66
C PHE A 292 -15.21 40.58 25.14
N ASN A 293 -16.42 41.09 25.38
CA ASN A 293 -17.66 40.50 24.87
C ASN A 293 -17.73 40.55 23.34
N GLU A 294 -17.34 41.66 22.71
CA GLU A 294 -17.28 41.80 21.24
C GLU A 294 -16.31 40.78 20.63
N ILE A 295 -15.09 40.66 21.17
CA ILE A 295 -14.07 39.71 20.69
C ILE A 295 -14.52 38.27 20.92
N SER A 296 -15.14 37.98 22.08
CA SER A 296 -15.64 36.64 22.40
C SER A 296 -16.77 36.22 21.47
N ALA A 297 -17.67 37.13 21.09
CA ALA A 297 -18.74 36.85 20.14
C ALA A 297 -18.19 36.47 18.77
N VAL A 298 -17.26 37.28 18.22
CA VAL A 298 -16.61 37.00 16.92
C VAL A 298 -15.87 35.65 16.94
N PHE A 299 -15.21 35.33 18.06
CA PHE A 299 -14.51 34.06 18.22
C PHE A 299 -15.47 32.86 18.28
N VAL A 300 -16.58 32.97 19.01
CA VAL A 300 -17.61 31.93 19.09
C VAL A 300 -18.29 31.71 17.75
N ASP A 301 -18.62 32.78 17.03
CA ASP A 301 -19.23 32.70 15.70
C ASP A 301 -18.28 32.01 14.71
N GLY A 302 -16.99 32.40 14.70
CA GLY A 302 -15.98 31.75 13.83
C GLY A 302 -15.74 30.28 14.16
N ILE A 303 -15.78 29.88 15.44
CA ILE A 303 -15.73 28.46 15.83
C ILE A 303 -16.97 27.72 15.35
N THR A 304 -18.15 28.33 15.48
CA THR A 304 -19.43 27.72 15.09
C THR A 304 -19.49 27.49 13.59
N GLU A 305 -19.15 28.50 12.78
CA GLU A 305 -19.07 28.38 11.32
C GLU A 305 -18.04 27.32 10.89
N SER A 306 -16.88 27.28 11.55
CA SER A 306 -15.85 26.27 11.28
C SER A 306 -16.32 24.84 11.61
N LEU A 307 -17.04 24.67 12.72
CA LEU A 307 -17.61 23.37 13.11
C LEU A 307 -18.73 22.95 12.15
N GLU A 308 -19.64 23.86 11.78
CA GLU A 308 -20.70 23.58 10.82
C GLU A 308 -20.14 23.19 9.45
N SER A 309 -19.14 23.92 8.95
CA SER A 309 -18.46 23.58 7.69
C SER A 309 -17.79 22.21 7.75
N ARG A 310 -17.16 21.86 8.88
CA ARG A 310 -16.55 20.52 9.05
C ARG A 310 -17.59 19.40 9.09
N ILE A 311 -18.73 19.63 9.74
CA ILE A 311 -19.84 18.67 9.78
C ILE A 311 -20.44 18.45 8.38
N GLU A 312 -20.61 19.52 7.60
CA GLU A 312 -21.09 19.45 6.22
C GLU A 312 -20.12 18.65 5.34
N ASN A 313 -18.81 18.98 5.41
CA ASN A 313 -17.78 18.26 4.67
C ASN A 313 -17.70 16.77 5.05
N GLN A 314 -17.91 16.42 6.32
CA GLN A 314 -17.96 15.01 6.75
C GLN A 314 -19.17 14.27 6.16
N LYS A 315 -20.34 14.92 6.07
CA LYS A 315 -21.51 14.33 5.40
C LYS A 315 -21.28 14.13 3.91
N ASP A 316 -20.66 15.09 3.25
CA ASP A 316 -20.33 14.96 1.83
C ASP A 316 -19.33 13.83 1.59
N LEU A 317 -18.35 13.67 2.48
CA LEU A 317 -17.43 12.54 2.45
C LEU A 317 -18.16 11.20 2.66
N GLU A 318 -19.06 11.11 3.64
CA GLU A 318 -19.89 9.92 3.89
C GLU A 318 -20.71 9.54 2.64
N ASN A 319 -21.33 10.53 1.99
CA ASN A 319 -22.07 10.32 0.75
C ASN A 319 -21.17 9.84 -0.39
N HIS A 320 -19.96 10.41 -0.51
CA HIS A 320 -19.01 10.01 -1.54
C HIS A 320 -18.51 8.57 -1.32
N ILE A 321 -18.15 8.22 -0.08
CA ILE A 321 -17.75 6.86 0.30
C ILE A 321 -18.87 5.87 0.01
N THR A 322 -20.12 6.19 0.40
CA THR A 322 -21.27 5.32 0.17
C THR A 322 -21.49 5.06 -1.33
N SER A 323 -21.42 6.11 -2.15
CA SER A 323 -21.54 6.00 -3.60
C SER A 323 -20.42 5.13 -4.22
N ARG A 324 -19.17 5.31 -3.75
CA ARG A 324 -18.03 4.50 -4.20
C ARG A 324 -18.18 3.03 -3.81
N ILE A 325 -18.70 2.75 -2.62
CA ILE A 325 -18.98 1.38 -2.16
C ILE A 325 -20.01 0.72 -3.10
N ASP A 326 -21.09 1.43 -3.44
CA ASP A 326 -22.11 0.91 -4.36
C ASP A 326 -21.54 0.63 -5.76
N ASP A 327 -20.70 1.52 -6.28
CA ASP A 327 -19.99 1.32 -7.55
C ASP A 327 -19.07 0.09 -7.52
N ILE A 328 -18.31 -0.08 -6.43
CA ILE A 328 -17.43 -1.25 -6.23
C ILE A 328 -18.25 -2.54 -6.18
N ILE A 329 -19.38 -2.54 -5.47
CA ILE A 329 -20.29 -3.70 -5.39
C ILE A 329 -20.85 -4.02 -6.78
N ALA A 330 -21.31 -3.01 -7.53
CA ALA A 330 -21.86 -3.20 -8.88
C ALA A 330 -20.81 -3.77 -9.85
N ASN A 331 -19.61 -3.19 -9.86
CA ASN A 331 -18.51 -3.65 -10.72
C ASN A 331 -18.06 -5.07 -10.35
N SER A 332 -17.92 -5.36 -9.05
CA SER A 332 -17.55 -6.69 -8.56
C SER A 332 -18.56 -7.75 -8.97
N ASN A 333 -19.87 -7.43 -8.87
CA ASN A 333 -20.93 -8.34 -9.30
C ASN A 333 -20.88 -8.64 -10.81
N GLU A 334 -20.61 -7.64 -11.65
CA GLU A 334 -20.45 -7.85 -13.09
C GLU A 334 -19.20 -8.68 -13.42
N ILE A 335 -18.07 -8.46 -12.75
CA ILE A 335 -16.86 -9.28 -12.92
C ILE A 335 -17.13 -10.73 -12.52
N ILE A 336 -17.77 -10.96 -11.36
CA ILE A 336 -18.13 -12.30 -10.88
C ILE A 336 -19.03 -13.00 -11.92
N LYS A 337 -20.05 -12.30 -12.42
CA LYS A 337 -20.98 -12.83 -13.42
C LYS A 337 -20.27 -13.18 -14.73
N GLN A 338 -19.35 -12.34 -15.21
CA GLN A 338 -18.53 -12.64 -16.38
C GLN A 338 -17.68 -13.89 -16.18
N LYS A 339 -17.00 -14.00 -15.02
CA LYS A 339 -16.16 -15.16 -14.70
C LYS A 339 -16.97 -16.45 -14.55
N LEU A 340 -18.17 -16.38 -13.95
CA LEU A 340 -19.09 -17.52 -13.89
C LEU A 340 -19.57 -17.96 -15.27
N ASN A 341 -19.84 -17.01 -16.17
CA ASN A 341 -20.21 -17.34 -17.55
C ASN A 341 -19.05 -18.00 -18.30
N GLU A 342 -17.83 -17.46 -18.21
CA GLU A 342 -16.63 -18.07 -18.79
C GLU A 342 -16.46 -19.51 -18.30
N LEU A 343 -16.53 -19.72 -16.98
CA LEU A 343 -16.42 -21.04 -16.37
C LEU A 343 -17.52 -22.01 -16.86
N THR A 344 -18.76 -21.53 -16.97
CA THR A 344 -19.89 -22.31 -17.49
C THR A 344 -19.63 -22.77 -18.92
N THR A 345 -19.14 -21.88 -19.80
CA THR A 345 -18.83 -22.26 -21.20
C THR A 345 -17.73 -23.30 -21.31
N VAL A 346 -16.72 -23.24 -20.43
CA VAL A 346 -15.66 -24.27 -20.37
C VAL A 346 -16.24 -25.62 -19.93
N PHE A 347 -17.09 -25.63 -18.90
CA PHE A 347 -17.74 -26.87 -18.44
C PHE A 347 -18.66 -27.47 -19.49
N GLU A 348 -19.45 -26.65 -20.20
CA GLU A 348 -20.30 -27.11 -21.30
C GLU A 348 -19.46 -27.73 -22.43
N SER A 349 -18.36 -27.09 -22.83
CA SER A 349 -17.44 -27.61 -23.83
C SER A 349 -16.83 -28.96 -23.43
N GLN A 350 -16.34 -29.09 -22.20
CA GLN A 350 -15.79 -30.34 -21.67
C GLN A 350 -16.85 -31.45 -21.57
N THR A 351 -18.07 -31.09 -21.15
CA THR A 351 -19.20 -32.03 -21.06
C THR A 351 -19.57 -32.57 -22.45
N ASN A 352 -19.59 -31.70 -23.47
CA ASN A 352 -19.83 -32.10 -24.85
C ASN A 352 -18.73 -33.03 -25.38
N GLN A 353 -17.46 -32.71 -25.12
CA GLN A 353 -16.33 -33.58 -25.49
C GLN A 353 -16.40 -34.96 -24.83
N LEU A 354 -16.77 -35.01 -23.54
CA LEU A 354 -17.01 -36.28 -22.83
C LEU A 354 -18.17 -37.06 -23.45
N GLY A 355 -19.26 -36.39 -23.84
CA GLY A 355 -20.38 -36.99 -24.54
C GLY A 355 -19.99 -37.61 -25.89
N GLU A 356 -19.16 -36.92 -26.68
CA GLU A 356 -18.60 -37.45 -27.94
C GLU A 356 -17.70 -38.66 -27.71
N LEU A 357 -16.81 -38.60 -26.71
CA LEU A 357 -15.96 -39.72 -26.33
C LEU A 357 -16.78 -40.94 -25.88
N ALA A 358 -17.80 -40.74 -25.05
CA ALA A 358 -18.70 -41.80 -24.62
C ALA A 358 -19.41 -42.46 -25.81
N THR A 359 -19.91 -41.65 -26.75
CA THR A 359 -20.54 -42.15 -27.99
C THR A 359 -19.56 -42.95 -28.85
N LYS A 360 -18.31 -42.50 -28.96
CA LYS A 360 -17.25 -43.22 -29.68
C LYS A 360 -16.93 -44.56 -29.00
N HIS A 361 -16.86 -44.60 -27.68
CA HIS A 361 -16.64 -45.83 -26.92
C HIS A 361 -17.80 -46.83 -27.08
N ASP A 362 -19.05 -46.36 -27.06
CA ASP A 362 -20.23 -47.20 -27.30
C ASP A 362 -20.20 -47.84 -28.70
N ASN A 363 -19.86 -47.06 -29.73
CA ASN A 363 -19.71 -47.58 -31.10
C ASN A 363 -18.57 -48.60 -31.22
N ASN A 364 -17.45 -48.39 -30.51
CA ASN A 364 -16.36 -49.35 -30.47
C ASN A 364 -16.76 -50.65 -29.76
N ALA A 365 -17.52 -50.57 -28.67
CA ALA A 365 -18.04 -51.74 -27.96
C ALA A 365 -18.93 -52.58 -28.88
N LYS A 366 -19.88 -51.96 -29.58
CA LYS A 366 -20.72 -52.63 -30.59
C LYS A 366 -19.91 -53.34 -31.67
N ARG A 367 -18.84 -52.70 -32.15
CA ARG A 367 -17.95 -53.31 -33.16
C ARG A 367 -17.17 -54.50 -32.60
N ILE A 368 -16.79 -54.48 -31.32
CA ILE A 368 -16.17 -55.62 -30.66
C ILE A 368 -17.17 -56.77 -30.54
N ASP A 369 -18.42 -56.50 -30.16
CA ASP A 369 -19.48 -57.50 -30.07
C ASP A 369 -19.73 -58.19 -31.44
N GLU A 370 -19.81 -57.40 -32.52
CA GLU A 370 -19.92 -57.92 -33.90
C GLU A 370 -18.73 -58.84 -34.28
N LEU A 371 -17.51 -58.47 -33.87
CA LEU A 371 -16.31 -59.29 -34.11
C LEU A 371 -16.35 -60.60 -33.31
N ILE A 372 -16.80 -60.55 -32.05
CA ILE A 372 -16.99 -61.73 -31.19
C ILE A 372 -18.03 -62.66 -31.82
N GLU A 373 -19.16 -62.13 -32.28
CA GLU A 373 -20.22 -62.92 -32.92
C GLU A 373 -19.71 -63.59 -34.21
N ASN A 374 -19.04 -62.83 -35.08
CA ASN A 374 -18.45 -63.36 -36.31
C ASN A 374 -17.43 -64.47 -36.03
N ASN A 375 -16.53 -64.26 -35.06
CA ASN A 375 -15.54 -65.26 -34.67
C ASN A 375 -16.20 -66.50 -34.04
N THR A 376 -17.23 -66.32 -33.23
CA THR A 376 -18.02 -67.43 -32.66
C THR A 376 -18.65 -68.28 -33.77
N ASN A 377 -19.20 -67.63 -34.81
CA ASN A 377 -19.80 -68.33 -35.95
C ASN A 377 -18.74 -69.06 -36.80
N LYS A 378 -17.56 -68.46 -37.00
CA LYS A 378 -16.42 -69.14 -37.65
C LYS A 378 -15.97 -70.37 -36.87
N ILE A 379 -15.83 -70.25 -35.55
CA ILE A 379 -15.46 -71.37 -34.68
C ILE A 379 -16.50 -72.50 -34.77
N LYS A 380 -17.81 -72.17 -34.74
CA LYS A 380 -18.88 -73.17 -34.94
C LYS A 380 -18.77 -73.87 -36.30
N SER A 381 -18.46 -73.14 -37.36
CA SER A 381 -18.25 -73.70 -38.70
C SER A 381 -17.06 -74.66 -38.73
N ILE A 382 -15.93 -74.30 -38.09
CA ILE A 382 -14.77 -75.18 -37.97
C ILE A 382 -15.13 -76.47 -37.23
N TYR A 383 -15.87 -76.39 -36.12
CA TYR A 383 -16.33 -77.58 -35.40
C TYR A 383 -17.20 -78.48 -36.29
N SER A 384 -18.14 -77.90 -37.04
CA SER A 384 -18.97 -78.68 -37.99
C SER A 384 -18.13 -79.35 -39.09
N MET A 385 -17.08 -78.69 -39.60
CA MET A 385 -16.16 -79.30 -40.56
C MET A 385 -15.36 -80.45 -39.95
N LEU A 386 -14.89 -80.29 -38.71
CA LEU A 386 -14.15 -81.33 -38.00
C LEU A 386 -15.02 -82.55 -37.70
N ASP A 387 -16.26 -82.34 -37.29
CA ASP A 387 -17.22 -83.43 -37.07
C ASP A 387 -17.48 -84.18 -38.38
N GLY A 388 -17.73 -83.48 -39.49
CA GLY A 388 -17.90 -84.09 -40.81
C GLY A 388 -16.65 -84.83 -41.30
N PHE A 389 -15.45 -84.29 -41.05
CA PHE A 389 -14.20 -84.97 -41.37
C PHE A 389 -13.99 -86.23 -40.53
N SER A 390 -14.38 -86.19 -39.25
CA SER A 390 -14.35 -87.36 -38.36
C SER A 390 -15.30 -88.45 -38.85
N GLU A 391 -16.53 -88.10 -39.22
CA GLU A 391 -17.48 -89.04 -39.85
C GLU A 391 -16.93 -89.63 -41.15
N ASP A 392 -16.32 -88.82 -42.00
CA ASP A 392 -15.68 -89.27 -43.23
C ASP A 392 -14.53 -90.27 -42.98
N ILE A 393 -13.70 -90.03 -41.95
CA ILE A 393 -12.65 -90.98 -41.55
C ILE A 393 -13.28 -92.29 -41.07
N ILE A 394 -14.28 -92.23 -40.20
CA ILE A 394 -14.97 -93.42 -39.67
C ILE A 394 -15.56 -94.22 -40.84
N ASN A 395 -16.32 -93.56 -41.72
CA ASN A 395 -16.92 -94.20 -42.91
C ASN A 395 -15.86 -94.82 -43.83
N ARG A 396 -14.71 -94.15 -44.04
CA ARG A 396 -13.61 -94.71 -44.83
C ARG A 396 -12.97 -95.91 -44.17
N LEU A 397 -12.78 -95.89 -42.85
CA LEU A 397 -12.24 -97.04 -42.11
C LEU A 397 -13.21 -98.21 -42.13
N GLU A 398 -14.51 -97.98 -41.95
CA GLU A 398 -15.55 -99.02 -42.01
C GLU A 398 -15.69 -99.62 -43.42
N THR A 399 -15.58 -98.81 -44.47
CA THR A 399 -15.69 -99.29 -45.87
C THR A 399 -14.40 -99.94 -46.38
N SER A 400 -13.23 -99.50 -45.91
CA SER A 400 -11.92 -99.99 -46.35
C SER A 400 -11.40 -101.13 -45.50
N GLY A 401 -11.81 -101.20 -44.23
CA GLY A 401 -11.43 -102.23 -43.26
C GLY A 401 -11.68 -103.65 -43.78
N PRO A 402 -12.90 -103.98 -44.25
CA PRO A 402 -13.20 -105.31 -44.81
C PRO A 402 -12.39 -105.63 -46.08
N LYS A 403 -12.06 -104.62 -46.90
CA LYS A 403 -11.19 -104.80 -48.08
C LYS A 403 -9.75 -105.09 -47.66
N PHE A 404 -9.23 -104.34 -46.70
CA PHE A 404 -7.89 -104.52 -46.16
C PHE A 404 -7.77 -105.87 -45.45
N GLU A 405 -8.74 -106.22 -44.60
CA GLU A 405 -8.84 -107.52 -43.94
C GLU A 405 -8.91 -108.65 -44.96
N LYS A 406 -9.70 -108.51 -46.03
CA LYS A 406 -9.77 -109.50 -47.11
C LYS A 406 -8.46 -109.63 -47.90
N ILE A 407 -7.74 -108.54 -48.13
CA ILE A 407 -6.41 -108.58 -48.77
C ILE A 407 -5.41 -109.28 -47.85
N ILE A 408 -5.39 -108.93 -46.57
CA ILE A 408 -4.53 -109.56 -45.56
C ILE A 408 -4.85 -111.06 -45.43
N LEU A 409 -6.13 -111.44 -45.33
CA LEU A 409 -6.56 -112.82 -45.23
C LEU A 409 -6.21 -113.63 -46.48
N ASN A 410 -6.43 -113.08 -47.69
CA ASN A 410 -6.00 -113.72 -48.93
C ASN A 410 -4.48 -113.91 -48.98
N GLU A 411 -3.70 -112.92 -48.52
CA GLU A 411 -2.24 -113.01 -48.53
C GLU A 411 -1.73 -113.99 -47.47
N ILE A 412 -2.39 -114.07 -46.32
CA ILE A 412 -2.12 -115.06 -45.27
C ILE A 412 -2.47 -116.49 -45.73
N GLU A 413 -3.61 -116.68 -46.41
CA GLU A 413 -3.98 -117.96 -47.03
C GLU A 413 -2.96 -118.38 -48.09
N ASN A 414 -2.52 -117.45 -48.94
CA ASN A 414 -1.52 -117.70 -49.97
C ASN A 414 -0.12 -118.04 -49.40
N GLN A 415 0.20 -117.61 -48.18
CA GLN A 415 1.50 -117.86 -47.56
C GLN A 415 1.52 -119.01 -46.54
N GLY A 416 0.38 -119.66 -46.25
CA GLY A 416 0.35 -120.87 -45.43
C GLY A 416 0.77 -120.66 -43.96
N ILE A 417 0.57 -119.45 -43.42
CA ILE A 417 1.06 -119.07 -42.09
C ILE A 417 -0.04 -119.30 -41.03
N SER A 418 0.19 -120.25 -40.11
CA SER A 418 -0.60 -120.45 -38.89
C SER A 418 -0.19 -119.42 -37.83
N PHE A 419 -1.13 -118.56 -37.41
CA PHE A 419 -0.87 -117.48 -36.46
C PHE A 419 -0.97 -117.88 -34.97
N VAL A 420 -0.13 -117.21 -34.17
CA VAL A 420 -0.33 -116.95 -32.73
C VAL A 420 -1.32 -115.77 -32.60
N PRO A 421 -2.21 -115.71 -31.58
CA PRO A 421 -3.43 -114.89 -31.62
C PRO A 421 -3.20 -113.37 -31.63
N ILE A 422 -3.96 -112.67 -32.49
CA ILE A 422 -4.00 -111.21 -32.74
C ILE A 422 -4.62 -110.38 -31.59
N ASN A 423 -5.01 -111.00 -30.48
CA ASN A 423 -5.72 -110.32 -29.39
C ASN A 423 -4.88 -109.26 -28.64
N GLU A 424 -3.55 -109.35 -28.65
CA GLU A 424 -2.69 -108.36 -27.96
C GLU A 424 -2.56 -107.04 -28.75
N LYS A 425 -2.69 -107.07 -30.08
CA LYS A 425 -2.54 -105.87 -30.93
C LYS A 425 -3.82 -105.03 -31.02
N TYR A 426 -4.99 -105.64 -30.87
CA TYR A 426 -6.27 -104.90 -30.85
C TYR A 426 -6.42 -104.06 -29.58
N GLY A 427 -5.95 -104.56 -28.43
CA GLY A 427 -6.01 -103.81 -27.17
C GLY A 427 -5.17 -102.52 -27.18
N GLU A 428 -4.04 -102.50 -27.89
CA GLU A 428 -3.23 -101.29 -28.07
C GLU A 428 -3.96 -100.22 -28.90
N ILE A 429 -4.73 -100.63 -29.92
CA ILE A 429 -5.49 -99.72 -30.79
C ILE A 429 -6.73 -99.18 -30.07
N GLU A 430 -7.47 -100.02 -29.33
CA GLU A 430 -8.59 -99.58 -28.50
C GLU A 430 -8.17 -98.54 -27.46
N GLN A 431 -7.05 -98.77 -26.75
CA GLN A 431 -6.52 -97.81 -25.78
C GLN A 431 -6.11 -96.48 -26.43
N LEU A 432 -5.63 -96.52 -27.67
CA LEU A 432 -5.24 -95.32 -28.40
C LEU A 432 -6.47 -94.50 -28.85
N ILE A 433 -7.54 -95.18 -29.26
CA ILE A 433 -8.83 -94.55 -29.59
C ILE A 433 -9.47 -93.95 -28.33
N GLU A 434 -9.44 -94.65 -27.21
CA GLU A 434 -10.01 -94.18 -25.93
C GLU A 434 -9.27 -92.95 -25.39
N ARG A 435 -7.94 -92.91 -25.52
CA ARG A 435 -7.13 -91.71 -25.21
C ARG A 435 -7.49 -90.52 -26.10
N LEU A 436 -7.76 -90.75 -27.38
CA LEU A 436 -8.13 -89.70 -28.33
C LEU A 436 -9.52 -89.13 -28.00
N GLN A 437 -10.48 -89.99 -27.62
CA GLN A 437 -11.82 -89.58 -27.21
C GLN A 437 -11.82 -88.77 -25.89
N ASN A 438 -10.96 -89.15 -24.94
CA ASN A 438 -10.79 -88.39 -23.69
C ASN A 438 -10.19 -87.01 -23.93
N LEU A 439 -9.16 -86.90 -24.78
CA LEU A 439 -8.61 -85.60 -25.18
C LEU A 439 -9.65 -84.69 -25.85
N ILE A 440 -10.48 -85.24 -26.75
CA ILE A 440 -11.56 -84.48 -27.39
C ILE A 440 -12.60 -84.00 -26.34
N SER A 441 -12.88 -84.82 -25.33
CA SER A 441 -13.82 -84.47 -24.25
C SER A 441 -13.27 -83.39 -23.32
N GLU A 442 -11.97 -83.44 -22.98
CA GLU A 442 -11.29 -82.39 -22.21
C GLU A 442 -11.29 -81.05 -22.96
N PHE A 443 -11.03 -81.06 -24.27
CA PHE A 443 -11.14 -79.84 -25.09
C PHE A 443 -12.56 -79.27 -25.16
N ARG A 444 -13.61 -80.12 -25.09
CA ARG A 444 -15.01 -79.65 -25.02
C ARG A 444 -15.36 -79.01 -23.67
N GLN A 445 -14.65 -79.35 -22.60
CA GLN A 445 -14.88 -78.81 -21.25
C GLN A 445 -14.11 -77.51 -20.97
N MET A 446 -13.14 -77.14 -21.81
CA MET A 446 -12.43 -75.84 -21.73
C MET A 446 -13.22 -74.66 -22.32
N LYS A 447 -14.55 -74.78 -22.40
CA LYS A 447 -15.46 -73.77 -22.97
C LYS A 447 -16.02 -72.85 -21.91
#